data_AF-A0A382HCX8-F1
#
_entry.id   AF-A0A382HCX8-F1
#
_cell.length_a   1.000
_cell.length_b   1.000
_cell.length_c   1.000
_cell.angle_alpha   90.00
_cell.angle_beta   90.00
_cell.angle_gamma   90.00
#
_symmetry.space_group_name_H-M   'P 1'
#
loop_
_entity.id
_entity.type
_entity.pdbx_description
1 polymer ?
#
loop_
_entity_poly.entity_id
_entity_poly.type
_entity_poly.pdbx_seq_one_letter_code
_entity_poly.pdbx_strand_id
1 'polypeptide(L)'
;MNYTSNNPSLRYLEHIEYYKQMHNEGAKLVDGKIKEKDDVYNGKTTSSYADVIKKIIEKNNITSLLEYGCGKAYYYNNEFTHNEKLIKSLKDYWGTEIYLFDPCVIKYNKFPNNSVDLTLCIDVLEHIPEEDIDWVLEKFLSITKKFSFISVACYPAIATLPNGENAHITIHTPEWWLNKLSKFYKINPLLKIICLCTLGSNEDKKPYHELAINDNLQNYS
;
A
#
# COMPACT_ATOMS: atom_id res chain seq x y z
N MET A 1 25.01 8.92 0.11
CA MET A 1 24.95 7.56 0.70
C MET A 1 23.69 6.90 0.17
N ASN A 2 23.71 5.61 -0.15
CA ASN A 2 22.49 4.90 -0.52
C ASN A 2 21.90 4.29 0.76
N TYR A 3 20.67 4.69 1.13
CA TYR A 3 19.96 4.11 2.26
C TYR A 3 19.51 2.69 1.94
N THR A 4 19.36 1.86 2.96
CA THR A 4 18.96 0.44 2.83
C THR A 4 18.02 0.05 3.96
N SER A 5 17.41 -1.13 3.88
CA SER A 5 16.59 -1.67 4.96
C SER A 5 17.32 -1.84 6.31
N ASN A 6 18.65 -2.02 6.28
CA ASN A 6 19.50 -2.14 7.48
C ASN A 6 20.12 -0.81 7.91
N ASN A 7 20.05 0.21 7.07
CA ASN A 7 20.55 1.56 7.33
C ASN A 7 19.60 2.58 6.67
N PRO A 8 18.36 2.70 7.18
CA PRO A 8 17.38 3.64 6.64
C PRO A 8 17.78 5.08 6.99
N SER A 9 17.17 6.07 6.34
CA SER A 9 17.40 7.46 6.71
C SER A 9 16.90 7.77 8.12
N LEU A 10 17.46 8.81 8.74
CA LEU A 10 16.96 9.33 10.01
C LEU A 10 15.51 9.80 9.87
N ARG A 11 15.15 10.40 8.72
CA ARG A 11 13.79 10.85 8.43
C ARG A 11 12.83 9.68 8.40
N TYR A 12 13.22 8.55 7.82
CA TYR A 12 12.40 7.33 7.82
C TYR A 12 12.14 6.84 9.24
N LEU A 13 13.18 6.74 10.07
CA LEU A 13 13.06 6.29 11.45
C LEU A 13 12.15 7.22 12.28
N GLU A 14 12.25 8.53 12.06
CA GLU A 14 11.36 9.52 12.67
C GLU A 14 9.90 9.31 12.24
N HIS A 15 9.66 9.07 10.95
CA HIS A 15 8.31 8.84 10.41
C HIS A 15 7.71 7.54 10.92
N ILE A 16 8.51 6.50 11.15
CA ILE A 16 8.05 5.28 11.84
C ILE A 16 7.46 5.62 13.22
N GLU A 17 8.11 6.48 14.00
CA GLU A 17 7.59 6.89 15.31
C GLU A 17 6.32 7.74 15.18
N TYR A 18 6.24 8.63 14.17
CA TYR A 18 5.03 9.38 13.87
C TYR A 18 3.84 8.49 13.54
N TYR A 19 4.01 7.52 12.63
CA TYR A 19 2.90 6.63 12.27
C TYR A 19 2.53 5.68 13.41
N LYS A 20 3.49 5.21 14.23
CA LYS A 20 3.18 4.47 15.48
C LYS A 20 2.32 5.31 16.41
N GLN A 21 2.65 6.59 16.61
CA GLN A 21 1.84 7.50 17.42
C GLN A 21 0.43 7.61 16.84
N MET A 22 0.31 7.87 15.54
CA MET A 22 -0.99 8.02 14.85
C MET A 22 -1.84 6.73 14.93
N HIS A 23 -1.21 5.56 14.89
CA HIS A 23 -1.91 4.29 15.08
C HIS A 23 -2.55 4.15 16.46
N ASN A 24 -1.90 4.67 17.50
CA ASN A 24 -2.30 4.53 18.90
C ASN A 24 -3.21 5.66 19.40
N GLU A 25 -3.00 6.87 18.90
CA GLU A 25 -3.61 8.10 19.42
C GLU A 25 -4.64 8.71 18.45
N GLY A 26 -4.67 8.27 17.21
CA GLY A 26 -5.45 8.91 16.14
C GLY A 26 -4.61 9.94 15.37
N ALA A 27 -5.23 10.58 14.38
CA ALA A 27 -4.53 11.47 13.45
C ALA A 27 -5.22 12.83 13.37
N LYS A 28 -4.45 13.90 13.47
CA LYS A 28 -4.95 15.25 13.22
C LYS A 28 -5.19 15.43 11.72
N LEU A 29 -6.27 16.11 11.38
CA LEU A 29 -6.63 16.46 10.02
C LEU A 29 -6.28 17.93 9.71
N VAL A 30 -6.18 18.25 8.43
CA VAL A 30 -5.88 19.61 7.94
C VAL A 30 -6.92 20.65 8.37
N ASP A 31 -8.16 20.24 8.63
CA ASP A 31 -9.24 21.10 9.14
C ASP A 31 -9.25 21.23 10.68
N GLY A 32 -8.26 20.64 11.34
CA GLY A 32 -8.10 20.67 12.80
C GLY A 32 -8.87 19.58 13.55
N LYS A 33 -9.73 18.79 12.88
CA LYS A 33 -10.39 17.64 13.51
C LYS A 33 -9.40 16.53 13.81
N ILE A 34 -9.81 15.59 14.66
CA ILE A 34 -9.05 14.39 14.97
C ILE A 34 -9.82 13.20 14.41
N LYS A 35 -9.13 12.36 13.65
CA LYS A 35 -9.61 11.03 13.27
C LYS A 35 -9.24 10.07 14.39
N GLU A 36 -10.24 9.41 14.95
CA GLU A 36 -10.07 8.50 16.08
C GLU A 36 -9.12 7.35 15.77
N LYS A 37 -8.42 6.87 16.81
CA LYS A 37 -7.40 5.83 16.67
C LYS A 37 -7.92 4.61 15.91
N ASP A 38 -9.15 4.16 16.12
CA ASP A 38 -9.64 2.91 15.52
C ASP A 38 -9.95 3.07 14.02
N ASP A 39 -10.17 4.30 13.55
CA ASP A 39 -10.45 4.61 12.14
C ASP A 39 -9.20 4.95 11.32
N VAL A 40 -8.11 5.32 11.98
CA VAL A 40 -6.83 5.64 11.33
C VAL A 40 -6.17 4.36 10.81
N TYR A 41 -5.81 4.36 9.51
CA TYR A 41 -5.15 3.24 8.83
C TYR A 41 -5.84 1.88 9.05
N ASN A 42 -7.19 1.85 9.02
CA ASN A 42 -7.95 0.62 9.26
C ASN A 42 -7.99 -0.36 8.07
N GLY A 43 -7.52 0.05 6.88
CA GLY A 43 -7.54 -0.76 5.65
C GLY A 43 -8.75 -0.53 4.75
N LYS A 44 -9.51 0.57 4.95
CA LYS A 44 -10.69 0.90 4.11
C LYS A 44 -10.36 1.06 2.63
N THR A 45 -9.19 1.60 2.27
CA THR A 45 -8.78 1.67 0.86
C THR A 45 -8.61 0.26 0.29
N THR A 46 -7.94 -0.65 1.00
CA THR A 46 -7.76 -2.05 0.58
C THR A 46 -9.09 -2.74 0.30
N SER A 47 -10.11 -2.54 1.15
CA SER A 47 -11.43 -3.13 0.93
C SER A 47 -12.13 -2.60 -0.33
N SER A 48 -11.80 -1.38 -0.78
CA SER A 48 -12.32 -0.83 -2.05
C SER A 48 -11.76 -1.51 -3.30
N TYR A 49 -10.64 -2.23 -3.17
CA TYR A 49 -10.03 -3.02 -4.23
C TYR A 49 -10.40 -4.51 -4.17
N ALA A 50 -11.34 -4.92 -3.32
CA ALA A 50 -11.64 -6.33 -3.07
C ALA A 50 -11.90 -7.13 -4.36
N ASP A 51 -12.75 -6.62 -5.26
CA ASP A 51 -13.13 -7.32 -6.50
C ASP A 51 -11.98 -7.42 -7.51
N VAL A 52 -11.23 -6.34 -7.73
CA VAL A 52 -10.11 -6.35 -8.70
C VAL A 52 -8.99 -7.28 -8.22
N ILE A 53 -8.66 -7.24 -6.92
CA ILE A 53 -7.66 -8.15 -6.34
C ILE A 53 -8.14 -9.59 -6.41
N LYS A 54 -9.43 -9.87 -6.17
CA LYS A 54 -10.00 -11.20 -6.33
C LYS A 54 -9.78 -11.76 -7.74
N LYS A 55 -10.05 -10.94 -8.77
CA LYS A 55 -9.84 -11.33 -10.17
C LYS A 55 -8.36 -11.53 -10.50
N ILE A 56 -7.46 -10.70 -9.96
CA ILE A 56 -6.01 -10.89 -10.11
C ILE A 56 -5.60 -12.24 -9.52
N ILE A 57 -6.10 -12.56 -8.32
CA ILE A 57 -5.81 -13.83 -7.62
C ILE A 57 -6.23 -15.02 -8.47
N GLU A 58 -7.49 -15.03 -8.94
CA GLU A 58 -8.04 -16.13 -9.71
C GLU A 58 -7.35 -16.31 -11.07
N LYS A 59 -7.20 -15.23 -11.85
CA LYS A 59 -6.61 -15.32 -13.21
C LYS A 59 -5.13 -15.68 -13.21
N ASN A 60 -4.37 -15.32 -12.17
CA ASN A 60 -2.94 -15.58 -12.09
C ASN A 60 -2.59 -16.78 -11.18
N ASN A 61 -3.60 -17.53 -10.71
CA ASN A 61 -3.43 -18.65 -9.79
C ASN A 61 -2.54 -18.28 -8.59
N ILE A 62 -2.87 -17.18 -7.91
CA ILE A 62 -2.12 -16.66 -6.76
C ILE A 62 -2.46 -17.50 -5.53
N THR A 63 -1.45 -18.15 -4.95
CA THR A 63 -1.63 -18.99 -3.75
C THR A 63 -1.15 -18.34 -2.45
N SER A 64 -0.39 -17.24 -2.56
CA SER A 64 0.13 -16.47 -1.44
C SER A 64 0.20 -14.98 -1.76
N LEU A 65 -0.15 -14.15 -0.79
CA LEU A 65 -0.21 -12.70 -0.90
C LEU A 65 0.47 -12.04 0.31
N LEU A 66 1.24 -10.97 0.08
CA LEU A 66 1.67 -10.04 1.13
C LEU A 66 1.01 -8.67 0.91
N GLU A 67 0.38 -8.10 1.93
CA GLU A 67 0.10 -6.66 1.96
C GLU A 67 1.19 -5.94 2.76
N TYR A 68 1.93 -5.07 2.08
CA TYR A 68 2.96 -4.20 2.64
C TYR A 68 2.35 -2.86 3.05
N GLY A 69 2.45 -2.52 4.33
CA GLY A 69 1.77 -1.37 4.94
C GLY A 69 0.28 -1.63 5.17
N CYS A 70 -0.07 -2.78 5.73
CA CYS A 70 -1.48 -3.20 5.92
C CYS A 70 -2.26 -2.38 6.98
N GLY A 71 -1.58 -1.48 7.70
CA GLY A 71 -2.16 -0.77 8.83
C GLY A 71 -2.75 -1.74 9.86
N LYS A 72 -3.98 -1.47 10.29
CA LYS A 72 -4.70 -2.33 11.26
C LYS A 72 -5.32 -3.58 10.63
N ALA A 73 -5.37 -3.68 9.30
CA ALA A 73 -5.93 -4.80 8.56
C ALA A 73 -7.34 -5.22 9.05
N TYR A 74 -8.20 -4.25 9.37
CA TYR A 74 -9.51 -4.50 9.98
C TYR A 74 -10.37 -5.42 9.09
N TYR A 75 -10.45 -5.11 7.80
CA TYR A 75 -11.32 -5.81 6.84
C TYR A 75 -10.86 -7.23 6.48
N TYR A 76 -9.70 -7.69 6.98
CA TYR A 76 -9.27 -9.08 6.81
C TYR A 76 -10.00 -10.08 7.69
N ASN A 77 -10.67 -9.60 8.76
CA ASN A 77 -11.40 -10.46 9.70
C ASN A 77 -12.79 -9.92 10.06
N ASN A 78 -13.23 -8.84 9.40
CA ASN A 78 -14.50 -8.19 9.68
C ASN A 78 -15.29 -8.02 8.39
N GLU A 79 -16.61 -8.06 8.53
CA GLU A 79 -17.53 -7.90 7.42
C GLU A 79 -17.60 -6.45 6.92
N PHE A 80 -17.89 -6.31 5.63
CA PHE A 80 -18.13 -5.01 5.00
C PHE A 80 -18.97 -5.17 3.73
N THR A 81 -19.64 -4.09 3.35
CA THR A 81 -20.38 -4.03 2.07
C THR A 81 -19.49 -3.44 0.98
N HIS A 82 -19.41 -4.12 -0.16
CA HIS A 82 -18.72 -3.66 -1.36
C HIS A 82 -19.56 -3.98 -2.58
N ASN A 83 -19.83 -2.99 -3.43
CA ASN A 83 -20.68 -3.14 -4.63
C ASN A 83 -22.00 -3.88 -4.34
N GLU A 84 -22.71 -3.43 -3.30
CA GLU A 84 -23.99 -4.01 -2.84
C GLU A 84 -23.92 -5.46 -2.33
N LYS A 85 -22.71 -6.03 -2.19
CA LYS A 85 -22.48 -7.38 -1.67
C LYS A 85 -21.89 -7.32 -0.26
N LEU A 86 -22.41 -8.16 0.62
CA LEU A 86 -21.81 -8.39 1.94
C LEU A 86 -20.61 -9.34 1.78
N ILE A 87 -19.42 -8.85 2.08
CA ILE A 87 -18.19 -9.63 2.15
C ILE A 87 -17.90 -9.93 3.62
N LYS A 88 -17.78 -11.21 3.99
CA LYS A 88 -17.52 -11.63 5.38
C LYS A 88 -16.15 -11.17 5.88
N SER A 89 -15.14 -11.27 5.03
CA SER A 89 -13.77 -10.80 5.28
C SER A 89 -12.98 -10.85 3.97
N LEU A 90 -11.94 -10.02 3.84
CA LEU A 90 -11.01 -10.13 2.69
C LEU A 90 -10.33 -11.50 2.64
N LYS A 91 -10.03 -12.09 3.80
CA LYS A 91 -9.39 -13.41 3.89
C LYS A 91 -10.25 -14.49 3.25
N ASP A 92 -11.52 -14.55 3.61
CA ASP A 92 -12.46 -15.53 3.04
C ASP A 92 -12.76 -15.23 1.58
N TYR A 93 -12.92 -13.95 1.24
CA TYR A 93 -13.27 -13.55 -0.12
C TYR A 93 -12.18 -13.88 -1.12
N TRP A 94 -10.93 -13.53 -0.81
CA TRP A 94 -9.78 -13.78 -1.67
C TRP A 94 -9.40 -15.25 -1.71
N GLY A 95 -9.50 -15.97 -0.59
CA GLY A 95 -9.29 -17.42 -0.55
C GLY A 95 -7.86 -17.83 -0.89
N THR A 96 -6.87 -17.02 -0.49
CA THR A 96 -5.44 -17.25 -0.69
C THR A 96 -4.70 -17.11 0.64
N GLU A 97 -3.48 -17.63 0.77
CA GLU A 97 -2.68 -17.43 1.97
C GLU A 97 -2.26 -15.96 2.07
N ILE A 98 -2.50 -15.31 3.21
CA ILE A 98 -2.29 -13.87 3.39
C ILE A 98 -1.26 -13.63 4.49
N TYR A 99 -0.24 -12.87 4.14
CA TYR A 99 0.74 -12.29 5.02
C TYR A 99 0.47 -10.78 5.12
N LEU A 100 0.56 -10.24 6.33
CA LEU A 100 0.30 -8.83 6.62
C LEU A 100 1.56 -8.24 7.23
N PHE A 101 2.03 -7.14 6.66
CA PHE A 101 3.19 -6.43 7.19
C PHE A 101 2.89 -4.94 7.35
N ASP A 102 3.19 -4.39 8.52
CA ASP A 102 3.23 -2.96 8.76
C ASP A 102 4.28 -2.66 9.85
N PRO A 103 5.34 -1.89 9.57
CA PRO A 103 6.41 -1.63 10.54
C PRO A 103 5.94 -0.80 11.75
N CYS A 104 4.81 -0.11 11.63
CA CYS A 104 4.24 0.77 12.65
C CYS A 104 3.18 0.08 13.52
N VAL A 105 2.82 -1.18 13.21
CA VAL A 105 1.83 -1.96 13.96
C VAL A 105 2.46 -3.21 14.56
N ILE A 106 2.57 -3.27 15.90
CA ILE A 106 3.25 -4.37 16.62
C ILE A 106 2.79 -5.77 16.19
N LYS A 107 1.48 -5.94 15.94
CA LYS A 107 0.90 -7.22 15.50
C LYS A 107 1.42 -7.68 14.13
N TYR A 108 1.79 -6.74 13.25
CA TYR A 108 2.15 -6.99 11.85
C TYR A 108 3.57 -6.52 11.51
N ASN A 109 4.41 -6.19 12.50
CA ASN A 109 5.75 -5.64 12.25
C ASN A 109 6.82 -6.69 11.87
N LYS A 110 6.42 -7.94 11.66
CA LYS A 110 7.31 -9.02 11.25
C LYS A 110 7.20 -9.25 9.76
N PHE A 111 8.25 -8.87 9.03
CA PHE A 111 8.33 -9.11 7.59
C PHE A 111 8.40 -10.62 7.30
N PRO A 112 7.69 -11.14 6.30
CA PRO A 112 7.72 -12.57 5.99
C PRO A 112 9.11 -13.01 5.47
N ASN A 113 9.50 -14.24 5.80
CA ASN A 113 10.76 -14.84 5.33
C ASN A 113 10.62 -15.57 3.99
N ASN A 114 9.40 -15.71 3.47
CA ASN A 114 9.10 -16.48 2.26
C ASN A 114 8.66 -15.56 1.12
N SER A 115 8.99 -15.96 -0.12
CA SER A 115 8.47 -15.31 -1.32
C SER A 115 7.00 -15.63 -1.56
N VAL A 116 6.23 -14.61 -1.93
CA VAL A 116 4.79 -14.69 -2.20
C VAL A 116 4.49 -14.53 -3.69
N ASP A 117 3.32 -14.97 -4.13
CA ASP A 117 2.89 -14.82 -5.52
C ASP A 117 2.47 -13.38 -5.84
N LEU A 118 1.77 -12.71 -4.92
CA LEU A 118 1.24 -11.36 -5.06
C LEU A 118 1.69 -10.44 -3.93
N THR A 119 2.12 -9.22 -4.25
CA THR A 119 2.27 -8.13 -3.27
C THR A 119 1.23 -7.04 -3.49
N LEU A 120 0.64 -6.55 -2.40
CA LEU A 120 -0.17 -5.33 -2.36
C LEU A 120 0.61 -4.24 -1.63
N CYS A 121 0.58 -3.01 -2.13
CA CYS A 121 1.11 -1.82 -1.45
C CYS A 121 0.16 -0.66 -1.73
N ILE A 122 -0.75 -0.37 -0.80
CA ILE A 122 -1.92 0.49 -1.04
C ILE A 122 -1.87 1.69 -0.10
N ASP A 123 -1.67 2.88 -0.68
CA ASP A 123 -1.57 4.16 0.04
C ASP A 123 -0.47 4.14 1.12
N VAL A 124 0.75 3.78 0.71
CA VAL A 124 1.93 3.60 1.59
C VAL A 124 3.14 4.37 1.09
N LEU A 125 3.44 4.33 -0.21
CA LEU A 125 4.72 4.84 -0.74
C LEU A 125 4.82 6.38 -0.61
N GLU A 126 3.70 7.09 -0.68
CA GLU A 126 3.61 8.54 -0.50
C GLU A 126 3.95 9.00 0.94
N HIS A 127 3.94 8.08 1.90
CA HIS A 127 4.27 8.30 3.31
C HIS A 127 5.75 8.09 3.64
N ILE A 128 6.53 7.60 2.68
CA ILE A 128 7.94 7.21 2.87
C ILE A 128 8.84 8.31 2.32
N PRO A 129 9.89 8.74 3.03
CA PRO A 129 10.84 9.71 2.50
C PRO A 129 11.43 9.30 1.15
N GLU A 130 11.59 10.26 0.24
CA GLU A 130 12.00 10.00 -1.13
C GLU A 130 13.31 9.20 -1.22
N GLU A 131 14.24 9.47 -0.31
CA GLU A 131 15.54 8.82 -0.21
C GLU A 131 15.48 7.33 0.20
N ASP A 132 14.35 6.89 0.76
CA ASP A 132 14.12 5.51 1.20
C ASP A 132 13.23 4.70 0.25
N ILE A 133 12.62 5.33 -0.76
CA ILE A 133 11.69 4.68 -1.69
C ILE A 133 12.34 3.51 -2.43
N ASP A 134 13.58 3.67 -2.93
CA ASP A 134 14.22 2.64 -3.74
C ASP A 134 14.41 1.33 -2.95
N TRP A 135 14.88 1.38 -1.71
CA TRP A 135 15.08 0.16 -0.91
C TRP A 135 13.77 -0.42 -0.37
N VAL A 136 12.75 0.42 -0.13
CA VAL A 136 11.42 -0.08 0.27
C VAL A 136 10.78 -0.86 -0.88
N LEU A 137 10.81 -0.31 -2.09
CA LEU A 137 10.34 -1.02 -3.29
C LEU A 137 11.09 -2.35 -3.47
N GLU A 138 12.42 -2.33 -3.31
CA GLU A 138 13.24 -3.55 -3.37
C GLU A 138 12.83 -4.58 -2.32
N LYS A 139 12.52 -4.14 -1.10
CA LYS A 139 12.18 -5.02 0.02
C LYS A 139 10.98 -5.92 -0.29
N PHE A 140 9.87 -5.39 -0.81
CA PHE A 140 8.70 -6.22 -1.10
C PHE A 140 8.72 -6.78 -2.54
N LEU A 141 9.22 -6.05 -3.54
CA LEU A 141 9.24 -6.55 -4.92
C LEU A 141 10.23 -7.71 -5.13
N SER A 142 11.32 -7.77 -4.35
CA SER A 142 12.30 -8.87 -4.44
C SER A 142 11.72 -10.23 -4.02
N ILE A 143 10.67 -10.24 -3.21
CA ILE A 143 9.99 -11.46 -2.76
C ILE A 143 8.72 -11.76 -3.56
N THR A 144 8.35 -10.91 -4.52
CA THR A 144 7.17 -11.05 -5.38
C THR A 144 7.48 -11.93 -6.59
N LYS A 145 6.80 -13.07 -6.69
CA LYS A 145 7.03 -14.02 -7.79
C LYS A 145 6.30 -13.64 -9.08
N LYS A 146 5.04 -13.23 -8.98
CA LYS A 146 4.15 -13.12 -10.16
C LYS A 146 3.63 -11.70 -10.38
N PHE A 147 3.09 -11.06 -9.34
CA PHE A 147 2.29 -9.85 -9.52
C PHE A 147 2.47 -8.87 -8.35
N SER A 148 2.60 -7.57 -8.62
CA SER A 148 2.45 -6.53 -7.60
C SER A 148 1.33 -5.57 -7.99
N PHE A 149 0.42 -5.30 -7.06
CA PHE A 149 -0.60 -4.25 -7.18
C PHE A 149 -0.27 -3.11 -6.23
N ILE A 150 -0.20 -1.89 -6.75
CA ILE A 150 0.22 -0.71 -6.02
C ILE A 150 -0.85 0.38 -6.19
N SER A 151 -1.19 1.08 -5.12
CA SER A 151 -1.92 2.36 -5.16
C SER A 151 -1.06 3.40 -4.45
N VAL A 152 -0.91 4.58 -5.08
CA VAL A 152 -0.16 5.69 -4.51
C VAL A 152 -0.89 7.00 -4.75
N ALA A 153 -0.97 7.85 -3.74
CA ALA A 153 -1.50 9.20 -3.86
C ALA A 153 -0.46 10.18 -4.42
N CYS A 154 -0.82 10.85 -5.52
CA CYS A 154 -0.07 11.95 -6.12
C CYS A 154 -0.64 13.32 -5.72
N TYR A 155 -1.23 13.42 -4.53
CA TYR A 155 -1.82 14.64 -3.97
C TYR A 155 -1.66 14.66 -2.44
N PRO A 156 -1.80 15.82 -1.77
CA PRO A 156 -1.66 15.93 -0.31
C PRO A 156 -2.67 15.08 0.47
N ALA A 157 -2.23 14.55 1.62
CA ALA A 157 -3.11 13.89 2.57
C ALA A 157 -4.07 14.89 3.23
N ILE A 158 -5.21 14.37 3.71
CA ILE A 158 -6.05 15.11 4.65
C ILE A 158 -5.50 15.08 6.08
N ALA A 159 -4.57 14.18 6.38
CA ALA A 159 -3.95 14.02 7.69
C ALA A 159 -2.62 14.77 7.79
N THR A 160 -2.29 15.23 8.99
CA THR A 160 -0.99 15.82 9.32
C THR A 160 -0.21 14.91 10.25
N LEU A 161 1.10 14.93 10.12
CA LEU A 161 2.05 14.27 11.02
C LEU A 161 2.09 14.99 12.37
N PRO A 162 2.59 14.34 13.45
CA PRO A 162 2.75 14.97 14.76
C PRO A 162 3.61 16.24 14.75
N ASN A 163 4.56 16.36 13.83
CA ASN A 163 5.37 17.57 13.64
C ASN A 163 4.66 18.68 12.85
N GLY A 164 3.45 18.45 12.36
CA GLY A 164 2.64 19.41 11.60
C GLY A 164 2.81 19.35 10.09
N GLU A 165 3.75 18.56 9.55
CA GLU A 165 3.85 18.33 8.10
C GLU A 165 2.64 17.56 7.55
N ASN A 166 2.42 17.61 6.24
CA ASN A 166 1.41 16.76 5.60
C ASN A 166 1.84 15.28 5.67
N ALA A 167 0.89 14.36 5.88
CA ALA A 167 1.22 12.93 5.96
C ALA A 167 1.72 12.34 4.64
N HIS A 168 1.36 12.89 3.48
CA HIS A 168 1.97 12.52 2.19
C HIS A 168 3.22 13.39 1.97
N ILE A 169 4.37 12.88 2.40
CA ILE A 169 5.64 13.60 2.33
C ILE A 169 6.37 13.40 0.99
N THR A 170 6.00 12.38 0.22
CA THR A 170 6.58 12.06 -1.09
C THR A 170 5.46 12.06 -2.14
N ILE A 171 5.19 13.26 -2.67
CA ILE A 171 4.17 13.47 -3.70
C ILE A 171 4.88 13.71 -5.03
N HIS A 172 4.79 12.73 -5.92
CA HIS A 172 5.45 12.76 -7.23
C HIS A 172 4.48 12.39 -8.36
N THR A 173 4.87 12.72 -9.60
CA THR A 173 4.09 12.44 -10.80
C THR A 173 4.06 10.94 -11.13
N PRO A 174 3.08 10.47 -11.92
CA PRO A 174 3.08 9.09 -12.42
C PRO A 174 4.37 8.71 -13.17
N GLU A 175 4.97 9.64 -13.93
CA GLU A 175 6.24 9.39 -14.64
C GLU A 175 7.39 9.09 -13.68
N TRP A 176 7.45 9.79 -12.54
CA TRP A 176 8.45 9.53 -11.52
C TRP A 176 8.28 8.12 -10.90
N TRP A 177 7.05 7.75 -10.58
CA TRP A 177 6.75 6.39 -10.08
C TRP A 177 7.07 5.32 -11.12
N LEU A 178 6.76 5.55 -12.40
CA LEU A 178 7.12 4.65 -13.49
C LEU A 178 8.63 4.46 -13.59
N ASN A 179 9.41 5.55 -13.47
CA ASN A 179 10.87 5.48 -13.47
C ASN A 179 11.42 4.67 -12.29
N LYS A 180 10.81 4.76 -11.10
CA LYS A 180 11.17 3.92 -9.94
C LYS A 180 10.84 2.45 -10.18
N LEU A 181 9.61 2.14 -10.62
CA LEU A 181 9.11 0.78 -10.81
C LEU A 181 9.79 0.06 -11.98
N SER A 182 10.13 0.77 -13.07
CA SER A 182 10.75 0.18 -14.26
C SER A 182 12.14 -0.41 -13.99
N LYS A 183 12.82 0.03 -12.92
CA LYS A 183 14.11 -0.55 -12.51
C LYS A 183 14.00 -2.04 -12.16
N PHE A 184 12.84 -2.48 -11.68
CA PHE A 184 12.61 -3.87 -11.25
C PHE A 184 12.44 -4.85 -12.41
N TYR A 185 12.25 -4.35 -13.64
CA TYR A 185 12.27 -5.19 -14.84
C TYR A 185 13.61 -5.91 -15.02
N LYS A 186 14.72 -5.30 -14.57
CA LYS A 186 16.05 -5.93 -14.62
C LYS A 186 16.21 -7.10 -13.64
N ILE A 187 15.40 -7.12 -12.58
CA ILE A 187 15.47 -8.12 -11.51
C ILE A 187 14.55 -9.30 -11.83
N ASN A 188 13.31 -9.01 -12.24
CA ASN A 188 12.35 -10.03 -12.67
C ASN A 188 11.60 -9.54 -13.92
N PRO A 189 12.07 -9.89 -15.14
CA PRO A 189 11.45 -9.45 -16.39
C PRO A 189 10.02 -9.93 -16.60
N LEU A 190 9.59 -10.97 -15.87
CA LEU A 190 8.25 -11.55 -15.94
C LEU A 190 7.30 -10.99 -14.87
N LEU A 191 7.81 -10.19 -13.93
CA LEU A 191 6.99 -9.58 -12.89
C LEU A 191 5.96 -8.65 -13.53
N LYS A 192 4.69 -8.86 -13.17
CA LYS A 192 3.60 -7.97 -13.53
C LYS A 192 3.44 -6.91 -12.45
N ILE A 193 3.35 -5.64 -12.84
CA ILE A 193 3.08 -4.55 -11.90
C ILE A 193 1.96 -3.70 -12.47
N ILE A 194 0.93 -3.50 -11.65
CA ILE A 194 -0.07 -2.46 -11.85
C ILE A 194 0.12 -1.46 -10.72
N CYS A 195 0.31 -0.18 -11.07
CA CYS A 195 0.35 0.92 -10.11
C CYS A 195 -0.69 1.98 -10.48
N LEU A 196 -1.62 2.25 -9.57
CA LEU A 196 -2.63 3.29 -9.71
C LEU A 196 -2.15 4.56 -9.02
N CYS A 197 -1.77 5.56 -9.82
CA CYS A 197 -1.38 6.88 -9.33
C CYS A 197 -2.64 7.76 -9.23
N THR A 198 -3.18 7.92 -8.03
CA THR A 198 -4.40 8.72 -7.82
C THR A 198 -4.07 10.22 -7.79
N LEU A 199 -4.84 11.03 -8.54
CA LEU A 199 -4.50 12.44 -8.82
C LEU A 199 -5.34 13.46 -8.03
N GLY A 200 -6.23 13.00 -7.14
CA GLY A 200 -7.04 13.90 -6.32
C GLY A 200 -7.87 13.19 -5.26
N SER A 201 -8.39 13.99 -4.33
CA SER A 201 -9.13 13.53 -3.15
C SER A 201 -10.65 13.41 -3.33
N ASN A 202 -11.19 13.70 -4.52
CA ASN A 202 -12.65 13.70 -4.75
C ASN A 202 -13.24 12.29 -4.57
N GLU A 203 -14.22 12.18 -3.68
CA GLU A 203 -14.84 10.91 -3.28
C GLU A 203 -15.69 10.27 -4.38
N ASP A 204 -16.27 11.07 -5.28
CA ASP A 204 -17.20 10.57 -6.31
C ASP A 204 -16.49 9.87 -7.48
N LYS A 205 -15.28 10.33 -7.83
CA LYS A 205 -14.35 9.68 -8.78
C LYS A 205 -12.95 10.15 -8.44
N LYS A 206 -12.09 9.26 -7.93
CA LYS A 206 -10.65 9.54 -7.84
C LYS A 206 -10.03 9.31 -9.22
N PRO A 207 -9.74 10.37 -10.00
CA PRO A 207 -9.02 10.16 -11.26
C PRO A 207 -7.68 9.51 -10.93
N TYR A 208 -7.32 8.49 -11.69
CA TYR A 208 -6.02 7.85 -11.57
C TYR A 208 -5.35 7.76 -12.93
N HIS A 209 -4.02 7.75 -12.90
CA HIS A 209 -3.19 7.33 -14.01
C HIS A 209 -2.70 5.91 -13.73
N GLU A 210 -2.98 4.98 -14.64
CA GLU A 210 -2.51 3.61 -14.54
C GLU A 210 -1.10 3.49 -15.12
N LEU A 211 -0.20 2.91 -14.34
CA LEU A 211 1.10 2.44 -14.79
C LEU A 211 1.08 0.93 -14.86
N ALA A 212 1.37 0.40 -16.04
CA ALA A 212 1.30 -1.03 -16.35
C ALA A 212 2.67 -1.54 -16.80
N ILE A 213 3.18 -2.56 -16.11
CA ILE A 213 4.38 -3.33 -16.50
C ILE A 213 3.94 -4.77 -16.67
N ASN A 214 4.06 -5.31 -17.89
CA ASN A 214 3.70 -6.67 -18.29
C ASN A 214 2.21 -7.09 -18.10
N ASP A 215 1.35 -6.27 -17.48
CA ASP A 215 -0.11 -6.49 -17.36
C ASP A 215 -0.83 -5.17 -17.03
N ASN A 216 -2.15 -5.10 -17.22
CA ASN A 216 -2.97 -3.90 -17.02
C ASN A 216 -4.36 -4.21 -16.43
N LEU A 217 -5.04 -3.17 -15.93
CA LEU A 217 -6.31 -3.28 -15.18
C LEU A 217 -7.48 -3.78 -16.04
N GLN A 218 -7.44 -3.55 -17.35
CA GLN A 218 -8.52 -3.97 -18.27
C GLN A 218 -8.67 -5.50 -18.29
N ASN A 219 -7.58 -6.22 -18.03
CA ASN A 219 -7.61 -7.68 -17.88
C ASN A 219 -8.36 -8.15 -16.62
N TYR A 220 -8.75 -7.25 -15.72
CA TYR A 220 -9.40 -7.55 -14.44
C TYR A 220 -10.67 -6.71 -14.22
N SER A 221 -11.15 -6.04 -15.27
CA SER A 221 -12.41 -5.30 -15.26
C SER A 221 -13.63 -6.21 -15.37
#